data_AF-A0A2E8H5M5-F1
#
_entry.id   AF-A0A2E8H5M5-F1
#
_cell.length_a   1.000
_cell.length_b   1.000
_cell.length_c   1.000
_cell.angle_alpha   90.00
_cell.angle_beta   90.00
_cell.angle_gamma   90.00
#
_symmetry.space_group_name_H-M   'P 1'
#
loop_
_entity.id
_entity.type
_entity.pdbx_description
1 polymer ?
#
loop_
_entity_poly.entity_id
_entity_poly.type
_entity_poly.pdbx_seq_one_letter_code
_entity_poly.pdbx_strand_id
1 'polypeptide(L)'
;MNVFAAAESHLAQRIRRTLAGGVRRMSTRSRVITAVVLCGACAAVLPSTGIAQTRDSVDWEMARTTAPEEWSEELKSQIIAAGYDLEAIAERIRLGQQEDARRTEGDGDSDRLAEFQRGVAARAMAIPPEEWNERLKAAIVRAGWDLDEFTEGIRQRQAFAHQAKREDGIDWRAVAAMPPEEWSEELKSQIIAAGHDLEEIAERIRLRQQEEVARRTDEDGDSDRLAEFQRGVAARAMATPPEEWDEEMKRAIRRAGWDPVVLAERVRQARASDSESVDLSELQSGASTVIQERTWGQVKREVANPE
;
A
#
# COMPACT_ATOMS: atom_id res chain seq x y z
N MET A 1 9.64 5.12 -75.35
CA MET A 1 8.87 6.18 -74.67
C MET A 1 8.64 5.76 -73.22
N ASN A 2 9.20 6.57 -72.30
CA ASN A 2 8.98 6.67 -70.83
C ASN A 2 9.23 5.37 -70.03
N VAL A 3 10.31 5.13 -69.28
CA VAL A 3 11.23 5.97 -68.48
C VAL A 3 10.52 7.00 -67.60
N PHE A 4 10.02 6.55 -66.45
CA PHE A 4 10.00 7.37 -65.23
C PHE A 4 10.32 6.49 -64.03
N ALA A 5 11.60 6.54 -63.65
CA ALA A 5 12.06 6.23 -62.31
C ALA A 5 11.41 7.25 -61.36
N ALA A 6 10.47 6.80 -60.54
CA ALA A 6 10.08 7.54 -59.35
C ALA A 6 11.02 7.10 -58.24
N ALA A 7 12.00 7.96 -57.95
CA ALA A 7 12.90 7.83 -56.83
C ALA A 7 12.09 7.60 -55.55
N GLU A 8 12.21 6.40 -54.97
CA GLU A 8 11.75 6.15 -53.60
C GLU A 8 12.51 7.11 -52.69
N SER A 9 11.79 8.09 -52.17
CA SER A 9 12.33 9.14 -51.32
C SER A 9 13.10 8.50 -50.17
N HIS A 10 14.39 8.86 -50.06
CA HIS A 10 15.29 8.50 -48.96
C HIS A 10 14.69 8.83 -47.57
N LEU A 11 13.68 9.71 -47.52
CA LEU A 11 12.85 10.00 -46.35
C LEU A 11 11.99 8.80 -45.91
N ALA A 12 11.39 8.09 -46.86
CA ALA A 12 10.53 6.93 -46.60
C ALA A 12 11.33 5.71 -46.09
N GLN A 13 12.59 5.57 -46.52
CA GLN A 13 13.51 4.55 -46.01
C GLN A 13 14.07 4.90 -44.61
N ARG A 14 14.29 6.18 -44.30
CA ARG A 14 14.67 6.61 -42.94
C ARG A 14 13.55 6.39 -41.93
N ILE A 15 12.30 6.73 -42.28
CA ILE A 15 11.13 6.52 -41.40
C ILE A 15 10.92 5.02 -41.09
N ARG A 16 11.11 4.13 -42.09
CA ARG A 16 11.03 2.69 -41.85
C ARG A 16 12.18 2.15 -40.98
N ARG A 17 13.39 2.71 -41.10
CA ARG A 17 14.52 2.31 -40.24
C ARG A 17 14.38 2.77 -38.79
N THR A 18 13.74 3.91 -38.54
CA THR A 18 13.49 4.40 -37.17
C THR A 18 12.34 3.68 -36.48
N LEU A 19 11.44 3.01 -37.21
CA LEU A 19 10.30 2.28 -36.64
C LEU A 19 10.55 0.77 -36.44
N ALA A 20 11.58 0.19 -37.04
CA ALA A 20 11.88 -1.25 -36.94
C ALA A 20 12.89 -1.61 -35.84
N GLY A 21 13.48 -0.63 -35.15
CA GLY A 21 14.45 -0.86 -34.08
C GLY A 21 13.86 -0.64 -32.70
N GLY A 22 13.15 -1.63 -32.15
CA GLY A 22 12.85 -1.61 -30.71
C GLY A 22 11.54 -2.23 -30.24
N VAL A 23 11.07 -3.35 -30.80
CA VAL A 23 10.03 -4.15 -30.13
C VAL A 23 10.72 -5.11 -29.15
N ARG A 24 11.15 -4.58 -27.99
CA ARG A 24 11.31 -5.41 -26.79
C ARG A 24 9.94 -5.50 -26.13
N ARG A 25 9.53 -6.73 -25.76
CA ARG A 25 8.33 -6.99 -24.95
C ARG A 25 8.29 -6.03 -23.75
N MET A 26 7.40 -5.04 -23.80
CA MET A 26 7.09 -4.18 -22.66
C MET A 26 6.22 -4.96 -21.68
N SER A 27 6.66 -5.05 -20.42
CA SER A 27 5.86 -5.60 -19.33
C SER A 27 4.68 -4.67 -19.02
N THR A 28 3.63 -5.25 -18.45
CA THR A 28 2.31 -4.64 -18.17
C THR A 28 2.39 -3.29 -17.44
N ARG A 29 3.47 -3.04 -16.68
CA ARG A 29 3.69 -1.80 -15.91
C ARG A 29 3.97 -0.57 -16.79
N SER A 30 4.47 -0.75 -18.02
CA SER A 30 4.85 0.38 -18.88
C SER A 30 3.66 1.00 -19.65
N ARG A 31 2.54 0.30 -19.79
CA ARG A 31 1.31 0.83 -20.43
C ARG A 31 0.58 1.85 -19.55
N VAL A 32 0.73 1.75 -18.24
CA VAL A 32 0.08 2.66 -17.27
C VAL A 32 0.69 4.06 -17.32
N ILE A 33 2.00 4.16 -17.57
CA ILE A 33 2.71 5.45 -17.56
C ILE A 33 2.41 6.29 -18.82
N THR A 34 2.18 5.66 -19.98
CA THR A 34 1.86 6.39 -21.21
C THR A 34 0.44 6.96 -21.22
N ALA A 35 -0.52 6.35 -20.52
CA ALA A 35 -1.87 6.87 -20.40
C ALA A 35 -1.95 8.13 -19.52
N VAL A 36 -1.10 8.22 -18.48
CA VAL A 36 -1.08 9.38 -17.56
C VAL A 36 -0.48 10.63 -18.20
N VAL A 37 0.48 10.48 -19.11
CA VAL A 37 1.14 11.64 -19.77
C VAL A 37 0.26 12.26 -20.87
N LEU A 38 -0.66 11.51 -21.50
CA LEU A 38 -1.52 12.04 -22.56
C LEU A 38 -2.70 12.88 -22.04
N CYS A 39 -3.09 12.75 -20.76
CA CYS A 39 -4.12 13.59 -20.14
C CYS A 39 -3.60 14.94 -19.64
N GLY A 40 -2.28 15.15 -19.57
CA GLY A 40 -1.67 16.36 -19.02
C GLY A 40 -1.53 17.56 -19.98
N ALA A 41 -1.85 17.40 -21.28
CA ALA A 41 -1.43 18.36 -22.31
C ALA A 41 -2.57 19.10 -23.06
N CYS A 42 -3.80 19.14 -22.54
CA CYS A 42 -4.91 19.92 -23.14
C CYS A 42 -5.35 21.15 -22.33
N ALA A 43 -4.55 21.63 -21.37
CA ALA A 43 -4.91 22.75 -20.49
C ALA A 43 -4.45 24.14 -20.95
N ALA A 44 -3.88 24.32 -22.16
CA ALA A 44 -3.32 25.62 -22.54
C ALA A 44 -3.51 26.01 -24.01
N VAL A 45 -4.72 26.48 -24.38
CA VAL A 45 -4.92 27.58 -25.35
C VAL A 45 -6.20 28.36 -24.96
N LEU A 46 -6.06 29.64 -24.61
CA LEU A 46 -7.10 30.59 -24.16
C LEU A 46 -8.00 31.07 -25.33
N PRO A 47 -9.18 31.67 -25.04
CA PRO A 47 -9.18 33.13 -24.94
C PRO A 47 -9.92 33.68 -23.70
N SER A 48 -9.32 34.71 -23.12
CA SER A 48 -9.84 35.54 -22.05
C SER A 48 -11.18 36.18 -22.41
N THR A 49 -12.24 35.84 -21.66
CA THR A 49 -13.33 36.77 -21.33
C THR A 49 -13.67 36.56 -19.86
N GLY A 50 -13.66 37.66 -19.09
CA GLY A 50 -13.72 37.62 -17.64
C GLY A 50 -15.09 37.22 -17.10
N ILE A 51 -15.12 36.15 -16.31
CA ILE A 51 -16.11 35.94 -15.25
C ILE A 51 -15.34 35.41 -14.04
N ALA A 52 -15.52 36.09 -12.91
CA ALA A 52 -14.77 35.93 -11.68
C ALA A 52 -15.04 34.59 -10.96
N GLN A 53 -13.96 33.95 -10.52
CA GLN A 53 -13.79 33.21 -9.25
C GLN A 53 -15.04 32.70 -8.47
N THR A 54 -15.80 31.72 -8.99
CA THR A 54 -16.75 30.93 -8.17
C THR A 54 -16.71 29.42 -8.40
N ARG A 55 -15.83 28.91 -9.26
CA ARG A 55 -15.82 27.47 -9.63
C ARG A 55 -15.25 26.52 -8.55
N ASP A 56 -14.62 27.05 -7.51
CA ASP A 56 -13.94 26.28 -6.45
C ASP A 56 -14.66 26.33 -5.08
N SER A 57 -15.85 26.90 -4.98
CA SER A 57 -16.60 26.99 -3.72
C SER A 57 -17.57 25.83 -3.47
N VAL A 58 -17.70 24.91 -4.43
CA VAL A 58 -18.59 23.74 -4.31
C VAL A 58 -17.87 22.64 -3.54
N ASP A 59 -18.47 22.17 -2.45
CA ASP A 59 -17.95 21.02 -1.69
C ASP A 59 -18.19 19.71 -2.46
N TRP A 60 -17.27 19.41 -3.39
CA TRP A 60 -17.31 18.21 -4.23
C TRP A 60 -17.04 16.92 -3.45
N GLU A 61 -16.48 16.98 -2.26
CA GLU A 61 -16.30 15.80 -1.40
C GLU A 61 -17.64 15.42 -0.76
N MET A 62 -18.36 16.40 -0.23
CA MET A 62 -19.73 16.23 0.27
C MET A 62 -20.70 15.79 -0.83
N ALA A 63 -20.62 16.40 -2.01
CA ALA A 63 -21.46 16.03 -3.16
C ALA A 63 -21.24 14.57 -3.59
N ARG A 64 -20.00 14.06 -3.57
CA ARG A 64 -19.68 12.67 -3.97
C ARG A 64 -20.07 11.63 -2.94
N THR A 65 -20.11 11.98 -1.66
CA THR A 65 -20.37 11.05 -0.55
C THR A 65 -21.84 11.00 -0.13
N THR A 66 -22.63 11.99 -0.53
CA THR A 66 -24.06 12.09 -0.23
C THR A 66 -24.89 11.77 -1.48
N ALA A 67 -26.02 11.08 -1.31
CA ALA A 67 -26.94 10.83 -2.41
C ALA A 67 -27.45 12.18 -2.99
N PRO A 68 -27.53 12.34 -4.32
CA PRO A 68 -27.96 13.62 -4.92
C PRO A 68 -29.34 14.12 -4.48
N GLU A 69 -30.22 13.21 -4.06
CA GLU A 69 -31.55 13.51 -3.52
C GLU A 69 -31.48 14.16 -2.12
N GLU A 70 -30.40 13.92 -1.38
CA GLU A 70 -30.17 14.38 -0.01
C GLU A 70 -29.25 15.60 0.07
N TRP A 71 -28.79 16.13 -1.06
CA TRP A 71 -27.97 17.34 -1.07
C TRP A 71 -28.71 18.51 -0.44
N SER A 72 -27.99 19.27 0.40
CA SER A 72 -28.51 20.50 0.99
C SER A 72 -28.82 21.53 -0.10
N GLU A 73 -29.83 22.36 0.13
CA GLU A 73 -30.19 23.44 -0.80
C GLU A 73 -29.04 24.44 -1.00
N GLU A 74 -28.19 24.58 0.01
CA GLU A 74 -26.94 25.36 -0.06
C GLU A 74 -25.97 24.77 -1.10
N LEU A 75 -25.74 23.45 -1.08
CA LEU A 75 -24.87 22.77 -2.03
C LEU A 75 -25.44 22.82 -3.45
N LYS A 76 -26.75 22.62 -3.62
CA LYS A 76 -27.44 22.77 -4.91
C LYS A 76 -27.27 24.19 -5.46
N SER A 77 -27.43 25.20 -4.61
CA SER A 77 -27.27 26.61 -4.99
C SER A 77 -25.83 26.93 -5.41
N GLN A 78 -24.83 26.38 -4.72
CA GLN A 78 -23.42 26.53 -5.08
C GLN A 78 -23.09 25.91 -6.42
N ILE A 79 -23.63 24.71 -6.72
CA ILE A 79 -23.43 24.02 -8.01
C ILE A 79 -24.00 24.86 -9.17
N ILE A 80 -25.21 25.41 -8.99
CA ILE A 80 -25.85 26.27 -9.99
C ILE A 80 -25.09 27.60 -10.13
N ALA A 81 -24.66 28.22 -9.03
CA ALA A 81 -23.90 29.46 -9.03
C ALA A 81 -22.50 29.31 -9.66
N ALA A 82 -21.91 28.11 -9.59
CA ALA A 82 -20.68 27.75 -10.27
C ALA A 82 -20.88 27.45 -11.78
N GLY A 83 -22.13 27.52 -12.25
CA GLY A 83 -22.49 27.36 -13.66
C GLY A 83 -22.59 25.91 -14.13
N TYR A 84 -22.76 24.96 -13.20
CA TYR A 84 -22.98 23.56 -13.52
C TYR A 84 -24.48 23.24 -13.56
N ASP A 85 -24.85 22.33 -14.46
CA ASP A 85 -26.19 21.75 -14.48
C ASP A 85 -26.32 20.73 -13.33
N LEU A 86 -27.23 21.01 -12.41
CA LEU A 86 -27.46 20.20 -11.21
C LEU A 86 -27.80 18.75 -11.57
N GLU A 87 -28.64 18.52 -12.58
CA GLU A 87 -29.09 17.17 -12.94
C GLU A 87 -27.98 16.38 -13.62
N ALA A 88 -27.20 17.03 -14.49
CA ALA A 88 -26.05 16.39 -15.13
C ALA A 88 -24.96 16.00 -14.11
N ILE A 89 -24.78 16.81 -13.07
CA ILE A 89 -23.84 16.53 -11.97
C ILE A 89 -24.39 15.44 -11.05
N ALA A 90 -25.68 15.49 -10.69
CA ALA A 90 -26.36 14.45 -9.94
C ALA A 90 -26.22 13.10 -10.63
N GLU A 91 -26.52 13.02 -11.92
CA GLU A 91 -26.44 11.78 -12.68
C GLU A 91 -25.02 11.23 -12.77
N ARG A 92 -24.03 12.11 -12.99
CA ARG A 92 -22.62 11.70 -12.99
C ARG A 92 -22.20 11.13 -11.64
N ILE A 93 -22.68 11.71 -10.54
CA ILE A 93 -22.37 11.23 -9.19
C ILE A 93 -23.10 9.92 -8.89
N ARG A 94 -24.37 9.76 -9.29
CA ARG A 94 -25.09 8.47 -9.18
C ARG A 94 -24.35 7.35 -9.89
N LEU A 95 -23.87 7.60 -11.11
CA LEU A 95 -23.10 6.63 -11.89
C LEU A 95 -21.77 6.28 -11.21
N GLY A 96 -21.06 7.28 -10.69
CA GLY A 96 -19.81 7.07 -9.94
C GLY A 96 -20.03 6.24 -8.66
N GLN A 97 -21.06 6.57 -7.88
CA GLN A 97 -21.41 5.82 -6.65
C GLN A 97 -21.81 4.38 -6.94
N GLN A 98 -22.56 4.13 -8.03
CA GLN A 98 -22.90 2.77 -8.45
C GLN A 98 -21.69 1.97 -8.92
N GLU A 99 -20.74 2.60 -9.61
CA GLU A 99 -19.51 1.93 -10.05
C GLU A 99 -18.59 1.62 -8.88
N ASP A 100 -18.43 2.56 -7.94
CA ASP A 100 -17.62 2.35 -6.73
C ASP A 100 -18.23 1.28 -5.83
N ALA A 101 -19.55 1.26 -5.64
CA ALA A 101 -20.23 0.18 -4.94
C ALA A 101 -19.96 -1.19 -5.59
N ARG A 102 -20.05 -1.29 -6.92
CA ARG A 102 -19.71 -2.52 -7.67
C ARG A 102 -18.24 -2.91 -7.54
N ARG A 103 -17.33 -1.95 -7.49
CA ARG A 103 -15.89 -2.21 -7.28
C ARG A 103 -15.63 -2.74 -5.88
N THR A 104 -16.19 -2.11 -4.85
CA THR A 104 -15.99 -2.52 -3.45
C THR A 104 -16.60 -3.91 -3.16
N GLU A 105 -17.76 -4.23 -3.75
CA GLU A 105 -18.36 -5.57 -3.63
C GLU A 105 -17.54 -6.65 -4.35
N GLY A 106 -16.92 -6.35 -5.50
CA GLY A 106 -16.12 -7.30 -6.26
C GLY A 106 -14.73 -7.57 -5.67
N ASP A 107 -14.09 -6.57 -5.07
CA ASP A 107 -12.71 -6.65 -4.58
C ASP A 107 -12.60 -7.51 -3.31
N GLY A 108 -13.57 -7.39 -2.39
CA GLY A 108 -13.56 -8.12 -1.12
C GLY A 108 -13.68 -9.65 -1.28
N ASP A 109 -14.42 -10.13 -2.27
CA ASP A 109 -14.53 -11.58 -2.53
C ASP A 109 -13.33 -12.13 -3.30
N SER A 110 -12.71 -11.32 -4.16
CA SER A 110 -11.44 -11.64 -4.83
C SER A 110 -10.30 -11.78 -3.82
N ASP A 111 -10.19 -10.85 -2.88
CA ASP A 111 -9.14 -10.87 -1.86
C ASP A 111 -9.26 -12.07 -0.91
N ARG A 112 -10.48 -12.39 -0.47
CA ARG A 112 -10.75 -13.58 0.34
C ARG A 112 -10.42 -14.88 -0.40
N LEU A 113 -10.75 -14.95 -1.70
CA LEU A 113 -10.41 -16.10 -2.54
C LEU A 113 -8.89 -16.23 -2.70
N ALA A 114 -8.18 -15.12 -2.92
CA ALA A 114 -6.73 -15.12 -3.06
C ALA A 114 -6.02 -15.54 -1.78
N GLU A 115 -6.51 -15.12 -0.61
CA GLU A 115 -5.99 -15.55 0.68
C GLU A 115 -6.26 -17.04 0.93
N PHE A 116 -7.48 -17.51 0.63
CA PHE A 116 -7.84 -18.92 0.71
C PHE A 116 -6.94 -19.80 -0.19
N GLN A 117 -6.76 -19.41 -1.45
CA GLN A 117 -5.88 -20.08 -2.40
C GLN A 117 -4.44 -20.14 -1.88
N ARG A 118 -3.89 -19.02 -1.38
CA ARG A 118 -2.55 -18.99 -0.75
C ARG A 118 -2.42 -19.99 0.39
N GLY A 119 -3.42 -20.04 1.28
CA GLY A 119 -3.41 -20.98 2.40
C GLY A 119 -3.48 -22.45 1.95
N VAL A 120 -4.25 -22.76 0.91
CA VAL A 120 -4.34 -24.12 0.35
C VAL A 120 -3.01 -24.53 -0.29
N ALA A 121 -2.41 -23.67 -1.12
CA ALA A 121 -1.12 -23.94 -1.74
C ALA A 121 0.00 -24.15 -0.70
N ALA A 122 0.05 -23.33 0.35
CA ALA A 122 1.04 -23.47 1.42
C ALA A 122 0.95 -24.82 2.13
N ARG A 123 -0.27 -25.26 2.48
CA ARG A 123 -0.49 -26.58 3.11
C ARG A 123 -0.15 -27.73 2.17
N ALA A 124 -0.52 -27.62 0.90
CA ALA A 124 -0.23 -28.63 -0.11
C ALA A 124 1.28 -28.80 -0.38
N MET A 125 2.05 -27.72 -0.35
CA MET A 125 3.52 -27.78 -0.50
C MET A 125 4.22 -28.46 0.68
N ALA A 126 3.64 -28.36 1.88
CA ALA A 126 4.23 -28.87 3.12
C ALA A 126 4.09 -30.39 3.31
N ILE A 127 3.16 -31.02 2.60
CA ILE A 127 2.81 -32.43 2.75
C ILE A 127 2.94 -33.10 1.36
N PRO A 128 3.58 -34.27 1.23
CA PRO A 128 3.62 -34.96 -0.05
C PRO A 128 2.20 -35.28 -0.54
N PRO A 129 1.91 -35.20 -1.85
CA PRO A 129 0.56 -35.41 -2.37
C PRO A 129 -0.08 -36.74 -1.99
N GLU A 130 0.72 -37.77 -1.76
CA GLU A 130 0.31 -39.10 -1.32
C GLU A 130 -0.29 -39.10 0.11
N GLU A 131 0.04 -38.10 0.92
CA GLU A 131 -0.40 -37.96 2.32
C GLU A 131 -1.50 -36.90 2.51
N TRP A 132 -2.00 -36.31 1.43
CA TRP A 132 -3.08 -35.33 1.52
C TRP A 132 -4.38 -35.97 2.00
N ASN A 133 -4.95 -35.42 3.07
CA ASN A 133 -6.27 -35.81 3.52
C ASN A 133 -7.37 -35.30 2.58
N GLU A 134 -8.54 -35.95 2.63
CA GLU A 134 -9.70 -35.60 1.79
C GLU A 134 -10.16 -34.14 1.96
N ARG A 135 -9.94 -33.55 3.14
CA ARG A 135 -10.25 -32.15 3.40
C ARG A 135 -9.37 -31.19 2.60
N LEU A 136 -8.08 -31.51 2.44
CA LEU A 136 -7.14 -30.73 1.65
C LEU A 136 -7.42 -30.90 0.15
N LYS A 137 -7.68 -32.13 -0.32
CA LYS A 137 -8.10 -32.39 -1.71
C LYS A 137 -9.37 -31.62 -2.06
N ALA A 138 -10.38 -31.64 -1.19
CA ALA A 138 -11.60 -30.86 -1.37
C ALA A 138 -11.37 -29.34 -1.31
N ALA A 139 -10.38 -28.87 -0.54
CA ALA A 139 -10.02 -27.46 -0.50
C ALA A 139 -9.32 -27.00 -1.79
N ILE A 140 -8.51 -27.85 -2.42
CA ILE A 140 -7.87 -27.62 -3.72
C ILE A 140 -8.93 -27.47 -4.82
N VAL A 141 -9.89 -28.40 -4.89
CA VAL A 141 -10.99 -28.30 -5.88
C VAL A 141 -11.83 -27.05 -5.66
N ARG A 142 -12.16 -26.73 -4.41
CA ARG A 142 -12.89 -25.50 -4.06
C ARG A 142 -12.09 -24.22 -4.33
N ALA A 143 -10.77 -24.28 -4.33
CA ALA A 143 -9.91 -23.17 -4.73
C ALA A 143 -9.94 -22.93 -6.26
N GLY A 144 -10.62 -23.79 -7.01
CA GLY A 144 -10.75 -23.71 -8.46
C GLY A 144 -9.66 -24.45 -9.23
N TRP A 145 -8.89 -25.33 -8.56
CA TRP A 145 -7.82 -26.09 -9.18
C TRP A 145 -8.27 -27.52 -9.49
N ASP A 146 -7.86 -28.01 -10.67
CA ASP A 146 -7.94 -29.43 -10.98
C ASP A 146 -6.99 -30.22 -10.08
N LEU A 147 -7.50 -31.26 -9.42
CA LEU A 147 -6.73 -31.97 -8.39
C LEU A 147 -5.53 -32.71 -9.00
N ASP A 148 -5.67 -33.31 -10.18
CA ASP A 148 -4.63 -34.12 -10.80
C ASP A 148 -3.52 -33.22 -11.37
N GLU A 149 -3.90 -32.14 -12.07
CA GLU A 149 -2.96 -31.13 -12.57
C GLU A 149 -2.21 -30.45 -11.41
N PHE A 150 -2.93 -30.08 -10.35
CA PHE A 150 -2.32 -29.44 -9.18
C PHE A 150 -1.37 -30.40 -8.45
N THR A 151 -1.76 -31.66 -8.28
CA THR A 151 -0.92 -32.70 -7.67
C THR A 151 0.38 -32.87 -8.44
N GLU A 152 0.31 -32.98 -9.76
CA GLU A 152 1.50 -33.11 -10.61
C GLU A 152 2.37 -31.85 -10.56
N GLY A 153 1.75 -30.67 -10.54
CA GLY A 153 2.45 -29.40 -10.34
C GLY A 153 3.16 -29.28 -8.98
N ILE A 154 2.65 -29.93 -7.92
CA ILE A 154 3.34 -30.01 -6.63
C ILE A 154 4.49 -31.02 -6.70
N ARG A 155 4.30 -32.20 -7.31
CA ARG A 155 5.38 -33.18 -7.49
C ARG A 155 6.58 -32.59 -8.23
N GLN A 156 6.34 -31.85 -9.31
CA GLN A 156 7.41 -31.20 -10.07
C GLN A 156 8.14 -30.13 -9.26
N ARG A 157 7.41 -29.32 -8.48
CA ARG A 157 8.01 -28.30 -7.62
C ARG A 157 8.79 -28.91 -6.45
N GLN A 158 8.28 -29.96 -5.84
CA GLN A 158 8.99 -30.70 -4.79
C GLN A 158 10.23 -31.41 -5.38
N ALA A 159 10.11 -32.03 -6.56
CA ALA A 159 11.24 -32.65 -7.26
C ALA A 159 12.32 -31.62 -7.60
N PHE A 160 11.94 -30.45 -8.12
CA PHE A 160 12.88 -29.36 -8.39
C PHE A 160 13.55 -28.85 -7.11
N ALA A 161 12.78 -28.66 -6.03
CA ALA A 161 13.33 -28.26 -4.73
C ALA A 161 14.27 -29.33 -4.13
N HIS A 162 13.97 -30.61 -4.33
CA HIS A 162 14.83 -31.72 -3.91
C HIS A 162 16.06 -31.91 -4.81
N GLN A 163 15.95 -31.63 -6.10
CA GLN A 163 17.04 -31.71 -7.07
C GLN A 163 18.03 -30.55 -6.88
N ALA A 164 17.54 -29.31 -6.72
CA ALA A 164 18.36 -28.16 -6.36
C ALA A 164 19.10 -28.34 -5.01
N LYS A 165 18.58 -29.20 -4.12
CA LYS A 165 19.23 -29.55 -2.85
C LYS A 165 20.27 -30.69 -2.99
N ARG A 166 20.21 -31.47 -4.08
CA ARG A 166 21.09 -32.62 -4.34
C ARG A 166 22.20 -32.32 -5.33
N GLU A 167 22.01 -31.40 -6.27
CA GLU A 167 22.97 -31.13 -7.35
C GLU A 167 24.14 -30.25 -6.89
N ASP A 168 23.92 -29.36 -5.92
CA ASP A 168 24.94 -28.36 -5.56
C ASP A 168 25.63 -28.68 -4.22
N GLY A 169 25.02 -29.52 -3.37
CA GLY A 169 25.55 -29.89 -2.05
C GLY A 169 25.62 -28.75 -1.01
N ILE A 170 25.21 -27.53 -1.38
CA ILE A 170 25.29 -26.32 -0.54
C ILE A 170 24.07 -26.23 0.38
N ASP A 171 24.30 -25.98 1.68
CA ASP A 171 23.23 -25.58 2.60
C ASP A 171 22.87 -24.10 2.41
N TRP A 172 22.01 -23.81 1.43
CA TRP A 172 21.52 -22.46 1.16
C TRP A 172 20.80 -21.79 2.34
N ARG A 173 20.32 -22.57 3.32
CA ARG A 173 19.74 -22.01 4.55
C ARG A 173 20.82 -21.38 5.42
N ALA A 174 21.98 -22.04 5.53
CA ALA A 174 23.14 -21.49 6.21
C ALA A 174 23.68 -20.23 5.51
N VAL A 175 23.77 -20.26 4.16
CA VAL A 175 24.18 -19.11 3.34
C VAL A 175 23.32 -17.88 3.59
N ALA A 176 22.00 -18.06 3.68
CA ALA A 176 21.06 -16.95 3.87
C ALA A 176 20.98 -16.44 5.32
N ALA A 177 21.36 -17.26 6.31
CA ALA A 177 21.20 -16.95 7.72
C ALA A 177 22.36 -16.13 8.31
N MET A 178 23.53 -16.17 7.69
CA MET A 178 24.75 -15.56 8.21
C MET A 178 25.32 -14.53 7.23
N PRO A 179 25.96 -13.45 7.71
CA PRO A 179 26.68 -12.53 6.83
C PRO A 179 27.80 -13.27 6.10
N PRO A 180 28.14 -12.89 4.85
CA PRO A 180 29.17 -13.55 4.05
C PRO A 180 30.54 -13.63 4.72
N GLU A 181 30.83 -12.67 5.61
CA GLU A 181 32.06 -12.58 6.39
C GLU A 181 32.16 -13.70 7.45
N GLU A 182 31.03 -14.28 7.86
CA GLU A 182 30.94 -15.37 8.85
C GLU A 182 30.75 -16.75 8.22
N TRP A 183 30.70 -16.85 6.89
CA TRP A 183 30.62 -18.15 6.24
C TRP A 183 31.88 -18.96 6.49
N SER A 184 31.71 -20.23 6.85
CA SER A 184 32.83 -21.16 7.02
C SER A 184 33.54 -21.37 5.68
N GLU A 185 34.85 -21.64 5.73
CA GLU A 185 35.64 -21.95 4.53
C GLU A 185 35.11 -23.19 3.79
N GLU A 186 34.49 -24.12 4.52
CA GLU A 186 33.78 -25.27 3.97
C GLU A 186 32.59 -24.83 3.10
N LEU A 187 31.76 -23.90 3.59
CA LEU A 187 30.61 -23.39 2.86
C LEU A 187 31.03 -22.60 1.62
N LYS A 188 32.07 -21.78 1.73
CA LYS A 188 32.66 -21.05 0.59
C LYS A 188 33.19 -22.02 -0.47
N SER A 189 33.86 -23.09 -0.04
CA SER A 189 34.38 -24.12 -0.93
C SER A 189 33.27 -24.87 -1.65
N GLN A 190 32.16 -25.18 -0.97
CA GLN A 190 30.98 -25.82 -1.58
C GLN A 190 30.34 -24.91 -2.65
N ILE A 191 30.21 -23.62 -2.38
CA ILE A 191 29.68 -22.63 -3.34
C ILE A 191 30.52 -22.60 -4.62
N ILE A 192 31.84 -22.52 -4.48
CA ILE A 192 32.77 -22.51 -5.62
C ILE A 192 32.74 -23.86 -6.36
N ALA A 193 32.73 -24.98 -5.63
CA ALA A 193 32.73 -26.33 -6.21
C ALA A 193 31.44 -26.62 -7.02
N ALA A 194 30.32 -26.02 -6.62
CA ALA A 194 29.07 -26.07 -7.36
C ALA A 194 29.03 -25.12 -8.58
N GLY A 195 30.10 -24.35 -8.83
CA GLY A 195 30.22 -23.46 -9.97
C GLY A 195 29.54 -22.10 -9.79
N HIS A 196 29.20 -21.72 -8.56
CA HIS A 196 28.66 -20.40 -8.26
C HIS A 196 29.78 -19.39 -7.97
N ASP A 197 29.57 -18.13 -8.36
CA ASP A 197 30.45 -17.03 -7.99
C ASP A 197 30.22 -16.64 -6.53
N LEU A 198 31.25 -16.81 -5.70
CA LEU A 198 31.17 -16.55 -4.26
C LEU A 198 30.87 -15.06 -3.98
N GLU A 199 31.44 -14.14 -4.74
CA GLU A 199 31.30 -12.70 -4.51
C GLU A 199 29.93 -12.23 -4.97
N GLU A 200 29.42 -12.70 -6.10
CA GLU A 200 28.05 -12.39 -6.56
C GLU A 200 27.01 -12.83 -5.51
N ILE A 201 27.19 -14.00 -4.93
CA ILE A 201 26.30 -14.50 -3.88
C ILE A 201 26.47 -13.70 -2.58
N ALA A 202 27.70 -13.35 -2.20
CA ALA A 202 27.97 -12.51 -1.05
C ALA A 202 27.31 -11.12 -1.19
N GLU A 203 27.47 -10.45 -2.33
CA GLU A 203 26.83 -9.17 -2.62
C GLU A 203 25.30 -9.25 -2.56
N ARG A 204 24.71 -10.30 -3.14
CA ARG A 204 23.26 -10.50 -3.09
C ARG A 204 22.74 -10.67 -1.67
N ILE A 205 23.49 -11.37 -0.80
CA ILE A 205 23.13 -11.54 0.61
C ILE A 205 23.32 -10.23 1.38
N ARG A 206 24.40 -9.48 1.15
CA ARG A 206 24.61 -8.15 1.75
C ARG A 206 23.48 -7.19 1.40
N LEU A 207 23.08 -7.12 0.12
CA LEU A 207 22.00 -6.25 -0.33
C LEU A 207 20.68 -6.59 0.36
N ARG A 208 20.34 -7.88 0.45
CA ARG A 208 19.14 -8.34 1.16
C ARG A 208 19.16 -7.94 2.64
N GLN A 209 20.29 -8.13 3.32
CA GLN A 209 20.41 -7.75 4.73
C GLN A 209 20.31 -6.24 4.93
N GLN A 210 20.89 -5.44 4.03
CA GLN A 210 20.76 -3.98 4.06
C GLN A 210 19.32 -3.52 3.83
N GLU A 211 18.60 -4.11 2.88
CA GLU A 211 17.17 -3.81 2.67
C GLU A 211 16.32 -4.15 3.89
N GLU A 212 16.63 -5.24 4.59
CA GLU A 212 15.89 -5.64 5.80
C GLU A 212 16.19 -4.71 6.98
N VAL A 213 17.45 -4.27 7.14
CA VAL A 213 17.83 -3.25 8.12
C VAL A 213 17.18 -1.91 7.80
N ALA A 214 17.16 -1.49 6.54
CA ALA A 214 16.50 -0.27 6.10
C ALA A 214 14.99 -0.31 6.42
N ARG A 215 14.33 -1.43 6.12
CA ARG A 215 12.90 -1.63 6.45
C ARG A 215 12.63 -1.51 7.94
N ARG A 216 13.46 -2.11 8.79
CA ARG A 216 13.31 -1.99 10.26
C ARG A 216 13.51 -0.56 10.74
N THR A 217 14.50 0.14 10.18
CA THR A 217 14.79 1.52 10.56
C THR A 217 13.65 2.47 10.16
N ASP A 218 13.03 2.24 8.99
CA ASP A 218 11.87 3.02 8.54
C ASP A 218 10.63 2.73 9.41
N GLU A 219 10.41 1.48 9.78
CA GLU A 219 9.32 1.07 10.69
C GLU A 219 9.49 1.66 12.11
N ASP A 220 10.72 1.65 12.65
CA ASP A 220 11.04 2.24 13.95
C ASP A 220 10.89 3.77 13.93
N GLY A 221 11.33 4.43 12.84
CA GLY A 221 11.19 5.88 12.66
C GLY A 221 9.74 6.34 12.55
N ASP A 222 8.86 5.55 11.90
CA ASP A 222 7.44 5.85 11.82
C ASP A 222 6.71 5.60 13.15
N SER A 223 7.15 4.60 13.92
CA SER A 223 6.68 4.37 15.30
C SER A 223 7.04 5.54 16.22
N ASP A 224 8.29 6.02 16.17
CA ASP A 224 8.75 7.14 17.00
C ASP A 224 8.00 8.45 16.67
N ARG A 225 7.80 8.72 15.38
CA ARG A 225 6.99 9.88 14.91
C ARG A 225 5.55 9.79 15.35
N LEU A 226 4.94 8.59 15.30
CA LEU A 226 3.58 8.37 15.77
C LEU A 226 3.48 8.62 17.29
N ALA A 227 4.46 8.15 18.06
CA ALA A 227 4.50 8.36 19.50
C ALA A 227 4.69 9.84 19.88
N GLU A 228 5.49 10.60 19.13
CA GLU A 228 5.61 12.05 19.28
C GLU A 228 4.31 12.78 18.94
N PHE A 229 3.67 12.41 17.82
CA PHE A 229 2.39 12.96 17.41
C PHE A 229 1.29 12.71 18.46
N GLN A 230 1.18 11.46 18.94
CA GLN A 230 0.25 11.09 20.01
C GLN A 230 0.48 11.93 21.28
N ARG A 231 1.73 12.11 21.71
CA ARG A 231 2.08 12.98 22.85
C ARG A 231 1.61 14.42 22.64
N GLY A 232 1.86 15.01 21.48
CA GLY A 232 1.43 16.37 21.15
C GLY A 232 -0.09 16.52 21.11
N VAL A 233 -0.81 15.50 20.65
CA VAL A 233 -2.28 15.49 20.65
C VAL A 233 -2.83 15.38 22.08
N ALA A 234 -2.31 14.48 22.90
CA ALA A 234 -2.72 14.34 24.30
C ALA A 234 -2.49 15.63 25.10
N ALA A 235 -1.33 16.28 24.93
CA ALA A 235 -1.01 17.53 25.60
C ALA A 235 -2.03 18.64 25.28
N ARG A 236 -2.38 18.81 24.00
CA ARG A 236 -3.36 19.82 23.58
C ARG A 236 -4.79 19.47 24.03
N ALA A 237 -5.18 18.20 23.92
CA ALA A 237 -6.47 17.72 24.39
C ALA A 237 -6.64 17.92 25.90
N MET A 238 -5.58 17.79 26.69
CA MET A 238 -5.61 18.03 28.14
C MET A 238 -5.57 19.52 28.50
N ALA A 239 -5.01 20.39 27.66
CA ALA A 239 -4.97 21.84 27.90
C ALA A 239 -6.35 22.48 27.70
N THR A 240 -7.11 22.00 26.71
CA THR A 240 -8.44 22.52 26.37
C THR A 240 -9.54 21.64 26.97
N PRO A 241 -10.57 22.18 27.65
CA PRO A 241 -11.71 21.40 28.08
C PRO A 241 -12.33 20.61 26.92
N PRO A 242 -12.80 19.36 27.10
CA PRO A 242 -13.36 18.55 26.02
C PRO A 242 -14.56 19.18 25.30
N GLU A 243 -15.28 20.07 25.98
CA GLU A 243 -16.41 20.83 25.44
C GLU A 243 -15.96 21.91 24.43
N GLU A 244 -14.69 22.30 24.48
CA GLU A 244 -14.07 23.33 23.62
C GLU A 244 -13.19 22.74 22.52
N TRP A 245 -13.13 21.40 22.39
CA TRP A 245 -12.38 20.78 21.30
C TRP A 245 -13.07 21.04 19.96
N ASP A 246 -12.36 21.74 19.08
CA ASP A 246 -12.77 21.93 17.69
C ASP A 246 -12.67 20.62 16.88
N GLU A 247 -13.21 20.65 15.65
CA GLU A 247 -13.15 19.50 14.76
C GLU A 247 -11.71 19.16 14.33
N GLU A 248 -10.80 20.11 14.37
CA GLU A 248 -9.38 19.87 14.08
C GLU A 248 -8.75 19.00 15.18
N MET A 249 -9.01 19.31 16.45
CA MET A 249 -8.56 18.53 17.60
C MET A 249 -9.16 17.13 17.58
N LYS A 250 -10.47 17.00 17.32
CA LYS A 250 -11.13 15.69 17.21
C LYS A 250 -10.58 14.85 16.05
N ARG A 251 -10.23 15.48 14.93
CA ARG A 251 -9.55 14.81 13.81
C ARG A 251 -8.13 14.39 14.18
N ALA A 252 -7.39 15.21 14.91
CA ALA A 252 -6.04 14.88 15.38
C ALA A 252 -6.06 13.69 16.36
N ILE A 253 -7.05 13.64 17.26
CA ILE A 253 -7.29 12.52 18.17
C ILE A 253 -7.61 11.24 17.41
N ARG A 254 -8.49 11.30 16.40
CA ARG A 254 -8.76 10.15 15.51
C ARG A 254 -7.52 9.69 14.74
N ARG A 255 -6.73 10.63 14.23
CA ARG A 255 -5.46 10.34 13.53
C ARG A 255 -4.41 9.70 14.46
N ALA A 256 -4.45 10.05 15.75
CA ALA A 256 -3.63 9.43 16.78
C ALA A 256 -4.08 8.00 17.14
N GLY A 257 -5.20 7.52 16.59
CA GLY A 257 -5.77 6.20 16.85
C GLY A 257 -6.69 6.16 18.07
N TRP A 258 -7.15 7.30 18.57
CA TRP A 258 -8.02 7.39 19.75
C TRP A 258 -9.44 7.79 19.38
N ASP A 259 -10.40 7.32 20.15
CA ASP A 259 -11.79 7.78 20.07
C ASP A 259 -11.95 9.12 20.84
N PRO A 260 -12.42 10.20 20.19
CA PRO A 260 -12.57 11.51 20.84
C PRO A 260 -13.56 11.52 22.00
N VAL A 261 -14.61 10.71 21.96
CA VAL A 261 -15.62 10.66 23.02
C VAL A 261 -15.05 9.94 24.25
N VAL A 262 -14.34 8.83 24.02
CA VAL A 262 -13.69 8.07 25.11
C VAL A 262 -12.55 8.88 25.74
N LEU A 263 -11.75 9.57 24.92
CA LEU A 263 -10.68 10.43 25.43
C LEU A 263 -11.25 11.64 26.19
N ALA A 264 -12.32 12.27 25.71
CA ALA A 264 -12.99 13.36 26.40
C ALA A 264 -13.44 12.95 27.80
N GLU A 265 -14.03 11.77 27.93
CA GLU A 265 -14.50 11.26 29.21
C GLU A 265 -13.35 11.01 30.19
N ARG A 266 -12.23 10.46 29.72
CA ARG A 266 -11.02 10.28 30.55
C ARG A 266 -10.42 11.61 30.98
N VAL A 267 -10.40 12.61 30.10
CA VAL A 267 -9.91 13.96 30.42
C VAL A 267 -10.79 14.61 31.49
N ARG A 268 -12.12 14.45 31.41
CA ARG A 268 -13.04 14.92 32.46
C ARG A 268 -12.78 14.23 33.79
N GLN A 269 -12.63 12.91 33.77
CA GLN A 269 -12.34 12.12 34.98
C GLN A 269 -11.03 12.57 35.62
N ALA A 270 -9.96 12.69 34.84
CA ALA A 270 -8.64 13.13 35.32
C ALA A 270 -8.65 14.54 35.92
N ARG A 271 -9.43 15.46 35.33
CA ARG A 271 -9.61 16.81 35.87
C ARG A 271 -10.45 16.83 37.14
N ALA A 272 -11.41 15.91 37.28
CA ALA A 272 -12.27 15.81 38.46
C ALA A 272 -11.59 15.11 39.64
N SER A 273 -10.66 14.19 39.38
CA SER A 273 -9.90 13.46 40.40
C SER A 273 -8.67 14.22 40.91
N ASP A 274 -8.36 15.40 40.38
CA ASP A 274 -7.08 16.12 40.59
C ASP A 274 -5.87 15.19 40.39
N SER A 275 -6.03 14.16 39.56
CA SER A 275 -5.03 13.12 39.37
C SER A 275 -4.10 13.54 38.25
N GLU A 276 -2.81 13.67 38.57
CA GLU A 276 -1.77 14.09 37.64
C GLU A 276 -1.41 13.03 36.59
N SER A 277 -2.17 11.93 36.44
CA SER A 277 -1.91 10.88 35.46
C SER A 277 -3.18 10.40 34.76
N VAL A 278 -3.07 10.21 33.44
CA VAL A 278 -4.09 9.56 32.61
C VAL A 278 -3.42 8.36 31.97
N ASP A 279 -3.90 7.16 32.28
CA ASP A 279 -3.45 5.97 31.56
C ASP A 279 -4.10 5.96 30.17
N LEU A 280 -3.27 6.03 29.13
CA LEU A 280 -3.69 6.03 27.73
C LEU A 280 -3.51 4.67 27.06
N SER A 281 -2.96 3.68 27.78
CA SER A 281 -2.62 2.36 27.25
C SER A 281 -3.86 1.55 26.85
N GLU A 282 -4.99 1.78 27.54
CA GLU A 282 -6.26 1.10 27.26
C GLU A 282 -7.08 1.73 26.11
N LEU A 283 -6.67 2.89 25.57
CA LEU A 283 -7.35 3.51 24.42
C LEU A 283 -6.93 2.90 23.07
N GLN A 284 -5.85 2.11 23.05
CA GLN A 284 -5.37 1.44 21.84
C GLN A 284 -6.21 0.20 21.53
N SER A 285 -7.29 0.39 20.80
CA SER A 285 -8.01 -0.72 20.16
C SER A 285 -7.20 -1.21 18.94
N GLY A 286 -6.20 -2.07 19.18
CA GLY A 286 -5.66 -2.96 18.13
C GLY A 286 -4.26 -2.71 17.56
N ALA A 287 -3.49 -1.75 18.06
CA ALA A 287 -2.07 -1.59 17.68
C ALA A 287 -1.19 -1.62 18.92
N SER A 288 -0.44 -2.71 19.09
CA SER A 288 0.47 -2.95 20.22
C SER A 288 1.73 -2.10 20.09
N THR A 289 1.67 -0.82 20.45
CA THR A 289 2.89 -0.05 20.76
C THR A 289 2.91 0.22 22.26
N VAL A 290 3.89 -0.36 22.94
CA VAL A 290 4.08 -0.25 24.39
C VAL A 290 4.48 1.19 24.70
N ILE A 291 3.50 2.04 25.03
CA ILE A 291 3.78 3.31 25.71
C ILE A 291 4.23 2.93 27.11
N GLN A 292 5.55 2.95 27.36
CA GLN A 292 6.10 2.74 28.69
C GLN A 292 5.47 3.73 29.67
N GLU A 293 5.05 3.22 30.82
CA GLU A 293 4.59 3.99 31.99
C GLU A 293 5.64 5.04 32.37
N ARG A 294 5.50 6.27 31.87
CA ARG A 294 6.27 7.43 32.35
C ARG A 294 5.34 8.39 33.05
N THR A 295 5.66 8.67 34.30
CA THR A 295 4.91 9.59 35.16
C THR A 295 4.94 11.01 34.58
N TRP A 296 3.78 11.69 34.56
CA TRP A 296 3.58 13.03 33.97
C TRP A 296 4.54 14.11 34.54
N GLY A 297 5.00 13.95 35.78
CA GLY A 297 6.02 14.81 36.38
C GLY A 297 7.37 14.84 35.64
N GLN A 298 7.68 13.83 34.82
CA GLN A 298 8.86 13.81 33.94
C GLN A 298 8.61 14.54 32.62
N VAL A 299 7.49 14.26 31.95
CA VAL A 299 7.20 14.87 30.64
C VAL A 299 6.95 16.37 30.76
N LYS A 300 6.33 16.83 31.86
CA LYS A 300 6.17 18.27 32.15
C LYS A 300 7.51 18.98 32.39
N ARG A 301 8.51 18.26 32.91
CA ARG A 301 9.86 18.78 33.18
C ARG A 301 10.69 18.90 31.90
N GLU A 302 10.53 17.96 30.97
CA GLU A 302 11.18 17.98 29.65
C GLU A 302 10.59 19.06 28.74
N VAL A 303 9.27 19.24 28.72
CA VAL A 303 8.63 20.29 27.89
C VAL A 303 8.90 21.70 28.44
N ALA A 304 9.06 21.85 29.75
CA ALA A 304 9.38 23.14 30.37
C ALA A 304 10.87 23.53 30.26
N ASN A 305 11.75 22.60 29.86
CA ASN A 305 13.18 22.87 29.73
C ASN A 305 13.75 22.07 28.54
N PRO A 306 13.49 22.50 27.30
CA PRO A 306 14.10 21.89 26.12
C PRO A 306 15.58 22.28 26.09
N GLU A 307 16.49 21.31 26.21
CA GLU A 307 17.91 21.52 25.84
C GLU A 307 18.06 21.78 24.33
#